data_AF-A0A845ZBV4-F1
#
_entry.id   AF-A0A845ZBV4-F1
#
_cell.length_a   1.000
_cell.length_b   1.000
_cell.length_c   1.000
_cell.angle_alpha   90.00
_cell.angle_beta   90.00
_cell.angle_gamma   90.00
#
_symmetry.space_group_name_H-M   'P 1'
#
loop_
_entity.id
_entity.type
_entity.pdbx_description
1 polymer ?
#
loop_
_entity_poly.entity_id
_entity_poly.type
_entity_poly.pdbx_seq_one_letter_code
_entity_poly.pdbx_strand_id
1 'polypeptide(L)'
;MKSRYKYRIYPNHIQITKLNQLFGCCRYVWNSTLAHCNQLYSNGQKKPSYVDLTKQFITQAKQELVWLKEIASTPLQQSLKDLDRAYKNFFDMEILFLLLVDWIWRNEKSN
;
A
#
# COMPACT_ATOMS: atom_id res chain seq x y z
N MET A 1 11.31 31.47 -1.59
CA MET A 1 11.03 30.61 -2.76
C MET A 1 11.70 29.24 -2.53
N LYS A 2 10.96 28.13 -2.42
CA LYS A 2 11.58 26.79 -2.28
C LYS A 2 12.00 26.28 -3.65
N SER A 3 13.30 26.26 -3.94
CA SER A 3 13.84 25.66 -5.16
C SER A 3 13.58 24.16 -5.16
N ARG A 4 13.02 23.62 -6.25
CA ARG A 4 12.87 22.17 -6.47
C ARG A 4 13.91 21.75 -7.50
N TYR A 5 14.81 20.88 -7.09
CA TYR A 5 15.85 20.34 -7.97
C TYR A 5 15.42 18.97 -8.51
N LYS A 6 15.65 18.74 -9.81
CA LYS A 6 15.39 17.46 -10.48
C LYS A 6 16.73 16.86 -10.89
N TYR A 7 17.03 15.69 -10.39
CA TYR A 7 18.27 14.96 -10.70
C TYR A 7 17.95 13.64 -11.39
N ARG A 8 18.85 13.20 -12.26
CA ARG A 8 18.84 11.86 -12.85
C ARG A 8 20.04 11.10 -12.32
N ILE A 9 19.80 9.91 -11.78
CA ILE A 9 20.86 9.00 -11.34
C ILE A 9 21.26 8.07 -12.49
N TYR A 10 22.54 7.71 -12.54
CA TYR A 10 23.11 6.74 -13.48
C TYR A 10 23.77 5.62 -12.68
N PRO A 11 22.99 4.63 -12.22
CA PRO A 11 23.51 3.57 -11.38
C PRO A 11 24.39 2.60 -12.17
N ASN A 12 25.43 2.07 -11.53
CA ASN A 12 26.22 0.98 -12.09
C ASN A 12 25.48 -0.37 -11.99
N HIS A 13 26.01 -1.42 -12.61
CA HIS A 13 25.38 -2.74 -12.65
C HIS A 13 25.04 -3.32 -11.27
N ILE A 14 25.92 -3.12 -10.27
CA ILE A 14 25.70 -3.59 -8.90
C ILE A 14 24.53 -2.84 -8.25
N GLN A 15 24.46 -1.53 -8.45
CA GLN A 15 23.37 -0.68 -7.94
C GLN A 15 22.04 -1.02 -8.60
N ILE A 16 22.01 -1.23 -9.93
CA ILE A 16 20.81 -1.64 -10.66
C ILE A 16 20.27 -2.95 -10.10
N THR A 17 21.15 -3.93 -9.87
CA THR A 17 20.76 -5.23 -9.31
C THR A 17 20.12 -5.08 -7.93
N LYS A 18 20.73 -4.29 -7.04
CA LYS A 18 20.17 -4.01 -5.71
C LYS A 18 18.84 -3.27 -5.76
N LEU A 19 18.69 -2.31 -6.67
CA LEU A 19 17.43 -1.59 -6.88
C LEU A 19 16.33 -2.51 -7.39
N ASN A 20 16.64 -3.40 -8.33
CA ASN A 20 15.68 -4.39 -8.84
C ASN A 20 15.22 -5.36 -7.74
N GLN A 21 16.15 -5.85 -6.93
CA GLN A 21 15.82 -6.67 -5.75
C GLN A 21 14.92 -5.90 -4.78
N LEU A 22 15.26 -4.64 -4.48
CA LEU A 22 14.48 -3.75 -3.61
C LEU A 22 13.04 -3.58 -4.12
N PHE A 23 12.87 -3.22 -5.39
CA PHE A 23 11.55 -3.03 -5.99
C PHE A 23 10.76 -4.33 -6.07
N GLY A 24 11.42 -5.45 -6.38
CA GLY A 24 10.82 -6.78 -6.37
C GLY A 24 10.27 -7.14 -4.99
N CYS A 25 11.03 -6.88 -3.92
CA CYS A 25 10.61 -7.12 -2.55
C CYS A 25 9.44 -6.22 -2.12
N CYS A 26 9.48 -4.93 -2.45
CA CYS A 26 8.36 -4.03 -2.18
C CYS A 26 7.08 -4.50 -2.91
N ARG A 27 7.21 -4.89 -4.19
CA ARG A 27 6.08 -5.40 -4.98
C ARG A 27 5.51 -6.68 -4.39
N TYR A 28 6.36 -7.59 -3.92
CA TYR A 28 5.91 -8.79 -3.24
C TYR A 28 5.11 -8.46 -1.98
N VAL A 29 5.66 -7.62 -1.10
CA VAL A 29 4.96 -7.24 0.15
C VAL A 29 3.62 -6.58 -0.15
N TRP A 30 3.58 -5.63 -1.10
CA TRP A 30 2.35 -5.01 -1.56
C TRP A 30 1.31 -6.04 -2.00
N ASN A 31 1.68 -6.90 -2.95
CA ASN A 31 0.75 -7.85 -3.57
C ASN A 31 0.25 -8.89 -2.58
N SER A 32 1.15 -9.44 -1.74
CA SER A 32 0.80 -10.43 -0.73
C SER A 32 -0.16 -9.84 0.32
N THR A 33 0.12 -8.62 0.79
CA THR A 33 -0.76 -7.95 1.75
C THR A 33 -2.10 -7.56 1.12
N LEU A 34 -2.11 -7.06 -0.11
CA LEU A 34 -3.34 -6.73 -0.84
C LEU A 34 -4.21 -7.97 -1.06
N ALA A 35 -3.61 -9.09 -1.48
CA ALA A 35 -4.34 -10.35 -1.67
C ALA A 35 -5.00 -10.82 -0.37
N HIS A 36 -4.27 -10.73 0.75
CA HIS A 36 -4.82 -11.06 2.07
C HIS A 36 -5.97 -10.11 2.48
N CYS A 37 -5.80 -8.80 2.31
CA CYS A 37 -6.87 -7.84 2.61
C CYS A 37 -8.12 -8.09 1.76
N ASN A 38 -7.94 -8.38 0.47
CA ASN A 38 -9.05 -8.68 -0.44
C ASN A 38 -9.79 -9.95 -0.02
N GLN A 39 -9.06 -11.00 0.38
CA GLN A 39 -9.68 -12.23 0.87
C GLN A 39 -10.53 -11.97 2.13
N LEU A 40 -10.01 -11.20 3.09
CA LEU A 40 -10.76 -10.81 4.29
C LEU A 40 -12.01 -10.00 3.93
N TYR A 41 -11.86 -9.04 3.01
CA TYR A 41 -12.97 -8.21 2.54
C TYR A 41 -14.07 -9.05 1.88
N SER A 42 -13.72 -10.00 1.00
CA SER A 42 -14.68 -10.92 0.38
C SER A 42 -15.41 -11.79 1.40
N ASN A 43 -14.79 -12.06 2.55
CA ASN A 43 -15.41 -12.80 3.66
C ASN A 43 -16.19 -11.90 4.63
N GLY A 44 -16.35 -10.60 4.33
CA GLY A 44 -17.02 -9.61 5.19
C GLY A 44 -16.23 -9.27 6.46
N GLN A 45 -14.94 -9.59 6.51
CA GLN A 45 -14.07 -9.34 7.66
C GLN A 45 -13.43 -7.95 7.57
N LYS A 46 -13.16 -7.36 8.74
CA LYS A 46 -12.47 -6.08 8.81
C LYS A 46 -11.01 -6.23 8.43
N LYS A 47 -10.47 -5.21 7.76
CA LYS A 47 -9.04 -5.11 7.45
C LYS A 47 -8.22 -5.10 8.77
N PRO A 48 -7.14 -5.89 8.87
CA PRO A 48 -6.24 -5.86 10.03
C PRO A 48 -5.54 -4.50 10.18
N SER A 49 -5.00 -4.23 11.37
CA SER A 49 -4.27 -2.99 11.61
C SER A 49 -2.95 -2.97 10.81
N TYR A 50 -2.44 -1.77 10.55
CA TYR A 50 -1.12 -1.60 9.92
C TYR A 50 0.00 -2.35 10.69
N VAL A 51 -0.09 -2.40 12.02
CA VAL A 51 0.90 -3.08 12.88
C VAL A 51 0.85 -4.59 12.65
N ASP A 52 -0.35 -5.17 12.55
CA ASP A 52 -0.55 -6.60 12.31
C ASP A 52 -0.03 -6.99 10.92
N LEU A 53 -0.39 -6.21 9.89
CA LEU A 53 0.08 -6.42 8.53
C LEU A 53 1.61 -6.29 8.42
N THR A 54 2.22 -5.35 9.14
CA THR A 54 3.68 -5.20 9.20
C THR A 54 4.32 -6.42 9.86
N LYS A 55 3.78 -6.89 10.97
CA LYS A 55 4.30 -8.07 11.68
C LYS A 55 4.26 -9.31 10.77
N GLN A 56 3.16 -9.52 10.07
CA GLN A 56 2.97 -10.69 9.21
C GLN A 56 3.78 -10.62 7.91
N PHE A 57 3.61 -9.55 7.13
CA PHE A 57 4.16 -9.47 5.77
C PHE A 57 5.57 -8.88 5.70
N ILE A 58 6.12 -8.38 6.81
CA ILE A 58 7.51 -7.94 6.88
C ILE A 58 8.28 -8.73 7.93
N THR A 59 7.89 -8.66 9.21
CA THR A 59 8.71 -9.25 10.27
C THR A 59 8.80 -10.77 10.16
N GLN A 60 7.68 -11.47 10.03
CA GLN A 60 7.65 -12.93 9.86
C GLN A 60 8.19 -13.34 8.47
N ALA A 61 7.72 -12.68 7.41
CA ALA A 61 8.19 -12.96 6.06
C ALA A 61 9.72 -12.85 5.90
N LYS A 62 10.38 -11.91 6.60
CA LYS A 62 11.85 -11.77 6.59
C LYS A 62 12.60 -12.86 7.38
N GLN A 63 11.91 -13.58 8.26
CA GLN A 63 12.49 -14.74 8.96
C GLN A 63 12.49 -15.98 8.05
N GLU A 64 11.48 -16.12 7.21
CA GLU A 64 11.29 -17.27 6.33
C GLU A 64 11.98 -17.10 4.97
N LEU A 65 11.99 -15.89 4.43
CA LEU A 65 12.43 -15.60 3.06
C LEU A 65 13.80 -14.93 3.07
N VAL A 66 14.84 -15.69 2.70
CA VAL A 66 16.23 -15.24 2.66
C VAL A 66 16.39 -13.97 1.82
N TRP A 67 15.81 -13.94 0.62
CA TRP A 67 15.89 -12.80 -0.30
C TRP A 67 15.21 -11.54 0.24
N LEU A 68 14.22 -11.66 1.12
CA LEU A 68 13.56 -10.50 1.75
C LEU A 68 14.39 -9.97 2.93
N LYS A 69 15.17 -10.85 3.59
CA LYS A 69 16.08 -10.52 4.69
C LYS A 69 17.19 -9.57 4.25
N GLU A 70 17.69 -9.72 3.02
CA GLU A 70 18.79 -8.96 2.44
C GLU A 70 18.50 -7.46 2.27
N ILE A 71 17.22 -7.07 2.31
CA ILE A 71 16.79 -5.70 2.02
C ILE A 71 16.40 -4.97 3.30
N ALA A 72 16.64 -3.66 3.36
CA ALA A 72 16.18 -2.81 4.45
C ALA A 72 14.65 -2.92 4.64
N SER A 73 14.17 -2.86 5.88
CA SER A 73 12.74 -2.92 6.18
C SER A 73 11.99 -1.60 5.87
N THR A 74 12.70 -0.47 5.82
CA THR A 74 12.09 0.86 5.62
C THR A 74 11.29 0.97 4.31
N PRO A 75 11.80 0.53 3.15
CA PRO A 75 11.04 0.61 1.90
C PRO A 75 9.84 -0.34 1.88
N LEU A 76 9.94 -1.51 2.54
CA LEU A 76 8.83 -2.45 2.69
C LEU A 76 7.70 -1.84 3.54
N GLN A 77 8.07 -1.19 4.65
CA GLN A 77 7.11 -0.47 5.49
C GLN A 77 6.46 0.69 4.74
N GLN A 78 7.22 1.42 3.92
CA GLN A 78 6.65 2.47 3.08
C GLN A 78 5.64 1.90 2.07
N SER A 79 5.96 0.77 1.44
CA SER A 79 5.04 0.06 0.55
C SER A 79 3.73 -0.30 1.26
N LEU A 80 3.78 -0.74 2.52
CA LEU A 80 2.57 -1.01 3.31
C LEU A 80 1.78 0.26 3.67
N LYS A 81 2.46 1.38 3.97
CA LYS A 81 1.80 2.67 4.22
C LYS A 81 1.07 3.18 2.98
N ASP A 82 1.70 3.04 1.83
CA ASP A 82 1.10 3.41 0.55
C ASP A 82 -0.13 2.55 0.27
N LEU A 83 -0.10 1.25 0.62
CA LEU A 83 -1.24 0.35 0.52
C LEU A 83 -2.35 0.76 1.49
N ASP A 84 -2.01 1.08 2.74
CA ASP A 84 -2.97 1.54 3.74
C ASP A 84 -3.69 2.83 3.30
N ARG A 85 -2.95 3.75 2.70
CA ARG A 85 -3.52 4.97 2.10
C ARG A 85 -4.41 4.66 0.91
N ALA A 86 -3.98 3.80 -0.02
CA ALA A 86 -4.78 3.41 -1.17
C ALA A 86 -6.10 2.74 -0.74
N TYR A 87 -6.04 1.89 0.28
CA TYR A 87 -7.21 1.23 0.85
C TYR A 87 -8.18 2.24 1.48
N LYS A 88 -7.68 3.17 2.32
CA LYS A 88 -8.52 4.25 2.88
C LYS A 88 -9.20 5.08 1.80
N ASN A 89 -8.43 5.52 0.80
CA ASN A 89 -8.96 6.30 -0.31
C ASN A 89 -10.07 5.55 -1.07
N PHE A 90 -9.95 4.22 -1.23
CA PHE A 90 -10.98 3.41 -1.88
C PHE A 90 -12.33 3.50 -1.14
N PHE A 91 -12.34 3.34 0.18
CA PHE A 91 -13.58 3.42 0.98
C PHE A 91 -14.07 4.87 1.17
N ASP A 92 -13.16 5.84 1.30
CA ASP A 92 -13.56 7.25 1.41
C ASP A 92 -14.27 7.73 0.14
N MET A 93 -13.79 7.32 -1.04
CA MET A 93 -14.45 7.63 -2.32
C MET A 93 -15.83 6.99 -2.43
N GLU A 94 -16.00 5.76 -1.95
CA GLU A 94 -17.30 5.08 -1.90
C GLU A 94 -18.29 5.82 -0.98
N ILE A 95 -17.85 6.24 0.20
CA ILE A 95 -18.67 7.01 1.14
C ILE A 95 -19.06 8.37 0.54
N LEU A 96 -18.12 9.09 -0.08
CA LEU A 96 -18.40 10.37 -0.71
C LEU A 96 -19.43 10.24 -1.84
N PHE A 97 -19.38 9.16 -2.61
CA PHE A 97 -20.36 8.88 -3.65
C PHE A 97 -21.75 8.62 -3.06
N LEU A 98 -21.85 7.79 -2.02
CA LEU A 98 -23.14 7.52 -1.35
C LEU A 98 -23.73 8.78 -0.73
N LEU A 99 -22.93 9.60 -0.05
CA LEU A 99 -23.37 10.87 0.53
C LEU A 99 -23.82 11.87 -0.54
N LEU A 100 -23.16 11.88 -1.69
CA LEU A 100 -23.56 12.72 -2.82
C LEU A 100 -24.91 12.26 -3.40
N VAL A 101 -25.09 10.95 -3.61
CA VAL A 101 -26.36 10.38 -4.11
C VAL A 101 -27.51 10.65 -3.13
N ASP A 102 -27.29 10.45 -1.83
CA ASP A 102 -28.27 10.75 -0.79
C ASP A 102 -28.63 12.24 -0.74
N TRP A 103 -27.62 13.13 -0.89
CA TRP A 103 -27.85 14.57 -0.94
C TRP A 103 -28.66 14.97 -2.18
N ILE A 104 -28.33 14.43 -3.36
CA ILE A 104 -29.10 14.68 -4.59
C ILE A 104 -30.56 14.25 -4.39
N TRP A 105 -30.79 13.02 -3.91
CA TRP A 105 -32.14 12.49 -3.72
C TRP A 105 -32.97 13.30 -2.71
N ARG A 106 -32.34 13.80 -1.63
CA ARG A 106 -33.01 14.68 -0.66
C ARG A 106 -33.42 16.02 -1.27
N ASN A 107 -32.62 16.60 -2.16
CA ASN A 107 -32.90 17.90 -2.79
C ASN A 107 -33.85 17.80 -3.99
N GLU A 108 -33.93 16.64 -4.65
CA GLU A 108 -34.89 16.39 -5.74
C GLU A 108 -36.33 16.22 -5.24
N LYS A 109 -36.55 15.69 -4.03
CA LYS A 109 -37.89 15.54 -3.44
C LYS A 109 -38.49 16.82 -2.84
N SER A 110 -37.71 17.89 -2.77
CA SER A 110 -38.13 19.19 -2.21
C SER A 110 -38.59 20.22 -3.27
N ASN A 111 -38.65 19.84 -4.55
CA ASN A 111 -39.31 20.57 -5.64
C ASN A 111 -40.50 19.78 -6.16
#